data_AF-D4YVX1-F1
#
_entry.id   AF-D4YVX1-F1
#
_cell.length_a   1.000
_cell.length_b   1.000
_cell.length_c   1.000
_cell.angle_alpha   90.00
_cell.angle_beta   90.00
_cell.angle_gamma   90.00
#
_symmetry.space_group_name_H-M   'P 1'
#
loop_
_entity.id
_entity.type
_entity.pdbx_description
1 polymer ?
#
loop_
_entity_poly.entity_id
_entity_poly.type
_entity_poly.pdbx_seq_one_letter_code
_entity_poly.pdbx_strand_id
1 'polypeptide(L)'
;MNDIKPSSSLQNKGADYWFKVAGTTHYQLSEALKWAKDTEQIDPYEGATAEDIHEEMIDEDDPIYETDLTECVEGISLIPEPDNKYDPNAIKVGITINGKDFFIGYVPSDWTEHVQSTLNKLKAKKQNVALTGHLIGGKYKFLDLDDHVRTKSKKLGFIVSVHTEDI
;
A
#
# COMPACT_ATOMS: atom_id res chain seq x y z
N MET A 1 16.23 7.60 -13.49
CA MET A 1 16.26 6.90 -12.17
C MET A 1 15.72 5.50 -12.39
N ASN A 2 16.28 4.48 -11.74
CA ASN A 2 15.93 3.09 -12.03
C ASN A 2 14.62 2.70 -11.36
N ASP A 3 13.60 2.44 -12.17
CA ASP A 3 12.38 1.75 -11.75
C ASP A 3 12.70 0.35 -11.25
N ILE A 4 12.49 0.13 -9.96
CA ILE A 4 12.36 -1.22 -9.42
C ILE A 4 10.95 -1.69 -9.76
N LYS A 5 10.76 -2.21 -10.98
CA LYS A 5 9.60 -3.08 -11.27
C LYS A 5 9.88 -4.43 -10.60
N PRO A 6 9.12 -4.86 -9.57
CA PRO A 6 9.31 -6.19 -9.00
C PRO A 6 8.93 -7.22 -10.07
N SER A 7 9.93 -7.96 -10.55
CA SER A 7 9.74 -9.04 -11.52
C SER A 7 8.82 -10.11 -10.92
N SER A 8 7.86 -10.58 -11.70
CA SER A 8 6.75 -11.45 -11.31
C SER A 8 7.13 -12.92 -11.04
N SER A 9 8.38 -13.21 -10.71
CA SER A 9 8.83 -14.55 -10.34
C SER A 9 9.83 -14.44 -9.19
N LEU A 10 9.46 -15.04 -8.05
CA LEU A 10 10.13 -15.05 -6.73
C LEU A 10 9.62 -14.00 -5.74
N GLN A 11 8.49 -14.29 -5.09
CA GLN A 11 8.21 -13.77 -3.76
C GLN A 11 9.32 -14.28 -2.82
N ASN A 12 10.29 -13.42 -2.53
CA ASN A 12 11.38 -13.78 -1.63
C ASN A 12 10.80 -13.87 -0.21
N LYS A 13 10.60 -15.08 0.32
CA LYS A 13 10.26 -15.32 1.74
C LYS A 13 11.52 -15.19 2.61
N GLY A 14 12.30 -14.13 2.39
CA GLY A 14 13.50 -13.79 3.15
C GLY A 14 13.14 -13.08 4.46
N ALA A 15 14.14 -12.51 5.13
CA ALA A 15 13.92 -11.64 6.30
C ALA A 15 12.97 -10.47 5.95
N ASP A 16 13.10 -9.92 4.74
CA ASP A 16 12.21 -8.90 4.22
C ASP A 16 11.27 -9.51 3.18
N TYR A 17 9.99 -9.16 3.27
CA TYR A 17 8.96 -9.63 2.36
C TYR A 17 7.84 -8.60 2.22
N TRP A 18 6.98 -8.78 1.22
CA TRP A 18 5.83 -7.92 1.02
C TRP A 18 4.62 -8.74 0.59
N PHE A 19 3.43 -8.22 0.86
CA PHE A 19 2.18 -8.81 0.40
C PHE A 19 1.17 -7.73 0.02
N LYS A 20 0.35 -8.03 -0.98
CA LYS A 20 -0.81 -7.21 -1.35
C LYS A 20 -1.97 -7.53 -0.41
N VAL A 21 -2.49 -6.53 0.30
CA VAL A 21 -3.61 -6.69 1.24
C VAL A 21 -4.84 -7.25 0.52
N ALA A 22 -5.46 -8.26 1.13
CA ALA A 22 -6.68 -8.89 0.62
C ALA A 22 -7.91 -8.09 1.04
N GLY A 23 -8.88 -7.95 0.13
CA GLY A 23 -10.16 -7.32 0.42
C GLY A 23 -10.17 -5.79 0.41
N THR A 24 -9.11 -5.13 -0.08
CA THR A 24 -9.00 -3.65 -0.07
C THR A 24 -10.17 -2.91 -0.71
N THR A 25 -10.86 -3.51 -1.67
CA THR A 25 -12.06 -2.93 -2.30
C THR A 25 -13.38 -3.20 -1.58
N HIS A 26 -13.34 -3.95 -0.48
CA HIS A 26 -14.50 -4.26 0.36
C HIS A 26 -14.47 -3.55 1.71
N TYR A 27 -13.31 -2.98 2.09
CA TYR A 27 -13.11 -2.33 3.39
C TYR A 27 -12.79 -0.84 3.22
N GLN A 28 -12.10 -0.24 4.18
CA GLN A 28 -12.04 1.22 4.35
C GLN A 28 -10.90 1.89 3.59
N LEU A 29 -10.25 1.23 2.61
CA LEU A 29 -9.15 1.87 1.87
C LEU A 29 -9.62 3.16 1.17
N SER A 30 -10.76 3.15 0.50
CA SER A 30 -11.30 4.37 -0.11
C SER A 30 -11.69 5.45 0.90
N GLU A 31 -12.12 5.05 2.11
CA GLU A 31 -12.42 5.98 3.21
C GLU A 31 -11.13 6.62 3.74
N ALA A 32 -10.05 5.83 3.87
CA ALA A 32 -8.74 6.30 4.29
C ALA A 32 -8.17 7.33 3.29
N LEU A 33 -8.29 7.06 1.97
CA LEU A 33 -7.89 8.02 0.93
C LEU A 33 -8.70 9.30 1.02
N LYS A 34 -10.02 9.19 1.20
CA LYS A 34 -10.88 10.37 1.34
C LYS A 34 -10.49 11.18 2.57
N TRP A 35 -10.26 10.53 3.70
CA TRP A 35 -9.81 11.17 4.93
C TRP A 35 -8.50 11.92 4.73
N ALA A 36 -7.49 11.27 4.14
CA ALA A 36 -6.20 11.90 3.86
C ALA A 36 -6.34 13.18 3.01
N LYS A 37 -7.20 13.16 1.98
CA LYS A 37 -7.53 14.35 1.17
C LYS A 37 -8.25 15.42 1.98
N ASP A 38 -9.29 15.03 2.73
CA ASP A 38 -10.11 15.95 3.53
C ASP A 38 -9.30 16.60 4.66
N THR A 39 -8.21 15.97 5.10
CA THR A 39 -7.26 16.50 6.11
C THR A 39 -5.98 17.08 5.49
N GLU A 40 -5.98 17.37 4.19
CA GLU A 40 -4.90 18.03 3.46
C GLU A 40 -3.52 17.34 3.61
N GLN A 41 -3.51 16.00 3.76
CA GLN A 41 -2.29 15.20 3.85
C GLN A 41 -1.74 14.83 2.47
N ILE A 42 -2.52 15.04 1.40
CA ILE A 42 -2.17 14.69 0.02
C ILE A 42 -2.49 15.88 -0.88
N ASP A 43 -1.50 16.29 -1.68
CA ASP A 43 -1.73 17.20 -2.81
C ASP A 43 -2.03 16.38 -4.07
N PRO A 44 -3.22 16.52 -4.69
CA PRO A 44 -3.57 15.72 -5.85
C PRO A 44 -2.59 15.87 -7.02
N TYR A 45 -2.09 14.75 -7.53
CA TYR A 45 -1.05 14.72 -8.57
C TYR A 45 0.21 15.49 -8.16
N GLU A 46 0.51 15.58 -6.85
CA GLU A 46 1.65 16.35 -6.34
C GLU A 46 1.67 17.81 -6.81
N GLY A 47 0.48 18.37 -7.11
CA GLY A 47 0.32 19.73 -7.64
C GLY A 47 0.55 19.87 -9.14
N ALA A 48 0.92 18.80 -9.86
CA ALA A 48 1.22 18.87 -11.28
C ALA A 48 0.01 19.25 -12.13
N THR A 49 0.23 20.21 -13.03
CA THR A 49 -0.72 20.66 -14.03
C THR A 49 -0.66 19.78 -15.28
N ALA A 50 -1.59 19.99 -16.21
CA ALA A 50 -1.53 19.32 -17.51
C ALA A 50 -0.34 19.80 -18.36
N GLU A 51 0.11 21.03 -18.16
CA GLU A 51 1.28 21.58 -18.84
C GLU A 51 2.55 20.90 -18.33
N ASP A 52 2.70 20.76 -17.01
CA ASP A 52 3.84 20.05 -16.41
C ASP A 52 3.95 18.60 -16.94
N ILE A 53 2.83 17.87 -16.97
CA ILE A 53 2.78 16.49 -17.51
C ILE A 53 3.22 16.44 -18.98
N HIS A 54 2.82 17.43 -19.77
CA HIS A 54 3.17 17.50 -21.18
C HIS A 54 4.65 17.86 -21.38
N GLU A 55 5.18 18.83 -20.62
CA GLU A 55 6.59 19.24 -20.68
C GLU A 55 7.54 18.15 -20.18
N GLU A 56 7.18 17.44 -19.12
CA GLU A 56 7.97 16.35 -18.55
C GLU A 56 7.82 15.04 -19.35
N MET A 57 6.94 15.00 -20.35
CA MET A 57 6.66 13.82 -21.19
C MET A 57 6.29 12.58 -20.37
N ILE A 58 5.52 12.78 -19.29
CA ILE A 58 5.06 11.72 -18.38
C ILE A 58 4.11 10.79 -19.14
N ASP A 59 4.55 9.61 -19.54
CA ASP A 59 3.78 8.69 -20.38
C ASP A 59 2.98 7.63 -19.58
N GLU A 60 2.32 6.69 -20.27
CA GLU A 60 1.50 5.68 -19.60
C GLU A 60 2.32 4.66 -18.77
N ASP A 61 3.60 4.49 -19.07
CA ASP A 61 4.49 3.57 -18.35
C ASP A 61 5.00 4.19 -17.04
N ASP A 62 5.12 5.52 -16.98
CA ASP A 62 5.46 6.28 -15.77
C ASP A 62 4.43 7.40 -15.49
N PRO A 63 3.19 7.06 -15.10
CA PRO A 63 2.13 8.03 -14.93
C PRO A 63 2.14 8.68 -13.54
N ILE A 64 1.62 9.91 -13.45
CA ILE A 64 1.42 10.59 -12.18
C ILE A 64 0.06 10.23 -11.55
N TYR A 65 0.09 9.68 -10.34
CA TYR A 65 -1.13 9.29 -9.62
C TYR A 65 -1.76 10.46 -8.88
N GLU A 66 -3.09 10.48 -8.82
CA GLU A 66 -3.85 11.50 -8.08
C GLU A 66 -3.51 11.48 -6.59
N THR A 67 -3.12 10.34 -6.05
CA THR A 67 -2.80 10.18 -4.63
C THR A 67 -1.74 9.13 -4.43
N ASP A 68 -0.84 9.39 -3.49
CA ASP A 68 -0.06 8.39 -2.78
C ASP A 68 -0.34 8.49 -1.28
N LEU A 69 -0.30 7.36 -0.57
CA LEU A 69 -0.38 7.29 0.89
C LEU A 69 0.99 7.12 1.56
N THR A 70 2.07 6.96 0.79
CA THR A 70 3.41 6.66 1.32
C THR A 70 3.84 7.62 2.43
N GLU A 71 3.56 8.93 2.30
CA GLU A 71 3.95 9.93 3.30
C GLU A 71 2.89 10.19 4.38
N CYS A 72 1.66 9.70 4.20
CA CYS A 72 0.52 9.99 5.09
C CYS A 72 0.28 8.91 6.15
N VAL A 73 0.80 7.69 5.94
CA VAL A 73 0.59 6.57 6.86
C VAL A 73 1.55 6.67 8.04
N GLU A 74 1.01 7.01 9.20
CA GLU A 74 1.75 7.14 10.47
C GLU A 74 2.07 5.77 11.08
N GLY A 75 1.25 4.77 10.80
CA GLY A 75 1.38 3.45 11.38
C GLY A 75 0.61 2.37 10.61
N ILE A 76 1.13 1.15 10.68
CA ILE A 76 0.48 -0.06 10.14
C ILE A 76 0.32 -1.06 11.29
N SER A 77 -0.88 -1.62 11.42
CA SER A 77 -1.20 -2.62 12.43
C SER A 77 -1.51 -3.96 11.79
N LEU A 78 -0.98 -5.03 12.38
CA LEU A 78 -1.27 -6.42 12.04
C LEU A 78 -1.86 -7.10 13.27
N ILE A 79 -3.17 -7.36 13.25
CA ILE A 79 -3.95 -7.79 14.41
C ILE A 79 -4.53 -9.19 14.14
N PRO A 80 -4.02 -10.26 14.79
CA PRO A 80 -4.62 -11.59 14.69
C PRO A 80 -6.06 -11.61 15.24
N GLU A 81 -6.97 -12.28 14.53
CA GLU A 81 -8.38 -12.46 14.91
C GLU A 81 -8.71 -13.95 15.11
N PRO A 82 -8.32 -14.57 16.24
CA PRO A 82 -8.54 -16.00 16.48
C PRO A 82 -10.03 -16.41 16.52
N ASP A 83 -10.91 -15.47 16.86
CA ASP A 83 -12.36 -15.66 16.91
C ASP A 83 -13.06 -15.31 15.58
N ASN A 84 -12.31 -15.09 14.50
CA ASN A 84 -12.89 -14.79 13.20
C ASN A 84 -13.69 -16.00 12.68
N LYS A 85 -14.99 -15.77 12.42
CA LYS A 85 -15.94 -16.81 12.02
C LYS A 85 -15.62 -17.54 10.71
N TYR A 86 -14.73 -16.99 9.88
CA TYR A 86 -14.39 -17.53 8.56
C TYR A 86 -13.01 -18.19 8.55
N ASP A 87 -12.02 -17.57 9.19
CA ASP A 87 -10.66 -18.07 9.28
C ASP A 87 -10.03 -17.71 10.64
N PRO A 88 -9.82 -18.66 11.56
CA PRO A 88 -9.22 -18.38 12.87
C PRO A 88 -7.75 -17.94 12.79
N ASN A 89 -7.11 -18.03 11.62
CA ASN A 89 -5.76 -17.51 11.42
C ASN A 89 -5.78 -16.09 10.83
N ALA A 90 -6.94 -15.49 10.55
CA ALA A 90 -7.02 -14.19 9.89
C ALA A 90 -6.21 -13.12 10.65
N ILE A 91 -5.42 -12.34 9.90
CA ILE A 91 -4.66 -11.20 10.42
C ILE A 91 -5.18 -9.94 9.77
N LYS A 92 -5.88 -9.12 10.54
CA LYS A 92 -6.40 -7.83 10.14
C LYS A 92 -5.27 -6.84 9.91
N VAL A 93 -5.34 -6.09 8.81
CA VAL A 93 -4.42 -5.02 8.44
C VAL A 93 -5.14 -3.68 8.61
N GLY A 94 -4.59 -2.84 9.50
CA GLY A 94 -5.03 -1.47 9.68
C GLY A 94 -3.93 -0.47 9.34
N ILE A 95 -4.34 0.75 9.00
CA ILE A 95 -3.43 1.90 8.85
C ILE A 95 -3.94 3.07 9.68
N THR A 96 -3.02 3.91 10.15
CA THR A 96 -3.31 5.14 10.86
C THR A 96 -2.90 6.32 9.99
N ILE A 97 -3.82 7.28 9.79
CA ILE A 97 -3.58 8.52 9.05
C ILE A 97 -4.13 9.68 9.89
N ASN A 98 -3.27 10.65 10.23
CA ASN A 98 -3.63 11.81 11.03
C ASN A 98 -4.39 11.41 12.31
N GLY A 99 -3.85 10.43 13.05
CA GLY A 99 -4.42 9.91 14.29
C GLY A 99 -5.72 9.09 14.16
N LYS A 100 -6.22 8.83 12.95
CA LYS A 100 -7.42 8.00 12.72
C LYS A 100 -7.05 6.64 12.14
N ASP A 101 -7.58 5.58 12.74
CA ASP A 101 -7.38 4.20 12.30
C ASP A 101 -8.40 3.77 11.24
N PHE A 102 -7.91 3.04 10.24
CA PHE A 102 -8.71 2.47 9.16
C PHE A 102 -8.41 0.98 9.01
N PHE A 103 -9.46 0.17 8.91
CA PHE A 103 -9.33 -1.23 8.52
C PHE A 103 -9.30 -1.36 7.00
N ILE A 104 -8.15 -1.69 6.44
CA ILE A 104 -7.96 -1.72 4.98
C ILE A 104 -8.05 -3.12 4.38
N GLY A 105 -7.99 -4.18 5.20
CA GLY A 105 -8.22 -5.55 4.77
C GLY A 105 -7.41 -6.56 5.55
N TYR A 106 -7.22 -7.75 4.98
CA TYR A 106 -6.55 -8.86 5.66
C TYR A 106 -5.21 -9.19 4.99
N VAL A 107 -4.32 -9.83 5.74
CA VAL A 107 -3.19 -10.57 5.17
C VAL A 107 -3.76 -11.67 4.27
N PRO A 108 -3.25 -11.86 3.04
CA PRO A 108 -3.66 -12.98 2.20
C PRO A 108 -3.38 -14.33 2.86
N SER A 109 -4.25 -15.32 2.64
CA SER A 109 -4.14 -16.68 3.20
C SER A 109 -2.74 -17.28 3.05
N ASP A 110 -2.12 -17.10 1.89
CA ASP A 110 -0.83 -17.70 1.53
C ASP A 110 0.35 -17.06 2.28
N TRP A 111 0.11 -15.92 2.94
CA TRP A 111 1.07 -15.17 3.76
C TRP A 111 0.78 -15.25 5.25
N THR A 112 -0.42 -15.67 5.65
CA THR A 112 -0.89 -15.67 7.04
C THR A 112 0.09 -16.36 7.99
N GLU A 113 0.50 -17.59 7.69
CA GLU A 113 1.43 -18.35 8.54
C GLU A 113 2.78 -17.65 8.70
N HIS A 114 3.28 -17.06 7.60
CA HIS A 114 4.57 -16.37 7.59
C HIS A 114 4.52 -15.10 8.43
N VAL A 115 3.46 -14.29 8.26
CA VAL A 115 3.24 -13.08 9.07
C VAL A 115 3.04 -13.45 10.54
N GLN A 116 2.28 -14.50 10.84
CA GLN A 116 2.09 -14.98 12.22
C GLN A 116 3.42 -15.38 12.87
N SER A 117 4.30 -16.06 12.13
CA SER A 117 5.66 -16.39 12.59
C SER A 117 6.47 -15.13 12.92
N THR A 118 6.46 -14.13 12.03
CA THR A 118 7.12 -12.82 12.27
C THR A 118 6.59 -12.15 13.53
N LEU A 119 5.27 -12.08 13.69
CA LEU A 119 4.64 -11.50 14.89
C LEU A 119 5.01 -12.28 16.17
N ASN A 120 5.13 -13.60 16.10
CA ASN A 120 5.54 -14.42 17.24
C ASN A 120 7.00 -14.17 17.64
N LYS A 121 7.91 -14.01 16.66
CA LYS A 121 9.31 -13.66 16.92
C LYS A 121 9.45 -12.26 17.51
N LEU A 122 8.67 -11.29 17.00
CA LEU A 122 8.59 -9.93 17.55
C LEU A 122 8.15 -9.97 19.02
N LYS A 123 7.06 -10.67 19.34
CA LYS A 123 6.56 -10.85 20.72
C LYS A 123 7.60 -11.52 21.62
N ALA A 124 8.34 -12.48 21.09
CA ALA A 124 9.42 -13.16 21.81
C ALA A 124 10.70 -12.32 21.92
N LYS A 125 10.74 -11.09 21.39
CA LYS A 125 11.90 -10.19 21.35
C LYS A 125 13.12 -10.83 20.68
N LYS A 126 12.88 -11.65 19.67
CA LYS A 126 13.94 -12.30 18.87
C LYS A 126 14.23 -11.57 17.56
N GLN A 127 13.38 -10.61 17.20
CA GLN A 127 13.40 -9.94 15.92
C GLN A 127 12.74 -8.57 16.05
N ASN A 128 13.34 -7.53 15.49
CA ASN A 128 12.71 -6.25 15.24
C ASN A 128 11.90 -6.33 13.94
N VAL A 129 10.82 -5.56 13.86
CA VAL A 129 9.94 -5.50 12.68
C VAL A 129 9.59 -4.05 12.39
N ALA A 130 9.85 -3.62 11.15
CA ALA A 130 9.36 -2.37 10.61
C ALA A 130 8.38 -2.64 9.46
N LEU A 131 7.34 -1.82 9.36
CA LEU A 131 6.29 -1.96 8.35
C LEU A 131 6.22 -0.69 7.51
N THR A 132 6.12 -0.85 6.20
CA THR A 132 5.90 0.26 5.26
C THR A 132 4.72 -0.09 4.35
N GLY A 133 3.94 0.93 4.00
CA GLY A 133 2.69 0.77 3.26
C GLY A 133 2.73 1.56 1.97
N HIS A 134 2.28 0.95 0.88
CA HIS A 134 2.23 1.59 -0.43
C HIS A 134 0.85 1.47 -1.03
N LEU A 135 0.30 2.61 -1.46
CA LEU A 135 -0.92 2.61 -2.26
C LEU A 135 -0.59 2.12 -3.67
N ILE A 136 -1.46 1.32 -4.25
CA ILE A 136 -1.37 0.95 -5.66
C ILE A 136 -2.69 1.21 -6.37
N GLY A 137 -2.60 1.64 -7.63
CA GLY A 137 -3.77 2.01 -8.43
C GLY A 137 -4.34 3.37 -8.03
N GLY A 138 -5.63 3.59 -8.31
CA GLY A 138 -6.23 4.91 -8.22
C GLY A 138 -6.26 5.63 -9.57
N LYS A 139 -6.70 6.89 -9.55
CA LYS A 139 -6.66 7.75 -10.73
C LYS A 139 -5.23 8.17 -11.03
N TYR A 140 -4.90 8.27 -12.30
CA TYR A 140 -3.61 8.76 -12.75
C TYR A 140 -3.77 9.53 -14.06
N LYS A 141 -2.81 10.42 -14.31
CA LYS A 141 -2.68 11.15 -15.57
C LYS A 141 -1.38 10.78 -16.28
N PHE A 142 -1.39 10.93 -17.59
CA PHE A 142 -0.25 10.69 -18.47
C PHE A 142 -0.47 11.38 -19.82
N LEU A 143 0.59 11.56 -20.59
CA LEU A 143 0.63 12.02 -21.97
C LEU A 143 0.45 10.82 -22.91
N ASP A 144 -0.57 10.85 -23.77
CA ASP A 144 -0.75 9.80 -24.79
C ASP A 144 0.16 10.01 -26.01
N LEU A 145 0.12 9.06 -26.95
CA LEU A 145 0.95 9.10 -28.17
C LEU A 145 0.61 10.26 -29.12
N ASP A 146 -0.53 10.93 -28.92
CA ASP A 146 -0.96 12.09 -29.68
C ASP A 146 -0.74 13.39 -28.90
N ASP A 147 0.16 13.37 -27.90
CA ASP A 147 0.51 14.49 -27.01
C ASP A 147 -0.67 15.07 -26.22
N HIS A 148 -1.68 14.26 -25.91
CA HIS A 148 -2.81 14.67 -25.07
C HIS A 148 -2.67 14.14 -23.66
N VAL A 149 -2.86 15.01 -22.66
CA VAL A 149 -3.00 14.58 -21.26
C VAL A 149 -4.32 13.81 -21.10
N ARG A 150 -4.22 12.56 -20.68
CA ARG A 150 -5.34 11.65 -20.41
C ARG A 150 -5.40 11.31 -18.94
N THR A 151 -6.60 10.98 -18.48
CA THR A 151 -6.86 10.45 -17.15
C THR A 151 -7.37 9.02 -17.27
N LYS A 152 -6.77 8.10 -16.53
CA LYS A 152 -7.23 6.71 -16.39
C LYS A 152 -7.35 6.34 -14.91
N SER A 153 -7.80 5.12 -14.63
CA SER A 153 -7.88 4.61 -13.26
C SER A 153 -7.57 3.13 -13.19
N LYS A 154 -6.80 2.74 -12.18
CA LYS A 154 -6.52 1.34 -11.82
C LYS A 154 -7.23 1.01 -10.51
N LYS A 155 -7.59 -0.27 -10.30
CA LYS A 155 -8.24 -0.73 -9.06
C LYS A 155 -7.33 -0.44 -7.85
N LEU A 156 -7.87 0.22 -6.83
CA LEU A 156 -7.15 0.51 -5.59
C LEU A 156 -6.73 -0.79 -4.88
N GLY A 157 -5.50 -0.78 -4.39
CA GLY A 157 -4.94 -1.81 -3.53
C GLY A 157 -3.90 -1.22 -2.59
N PHE A 158 -3.43 -2.03 -1.67
CA PHE A 158 -2.41 -1.63 -0.71
C PHE A 158 -1.39 -2.75 -0.57
N ILE A 159 -0.12 -2.40 -0.56
CA ILE A 159 0.99 -3.32 -0.32
C ILE A 159 1.56 -3.01 1.05
N VAL A 160 1.78 -4.05 1.86
CA VAL A 160 2.56 -3.95 3.09
C VAL A 160 3.91 -4.61 2.83
N SER A 161 4.97 -3.83 3.03
CA SER A 161 6.35 -4.29 3.11
C SER A 161 6.71 -4.52 4.56
N VAL A 162 7.28 -5.67 4.86
CA VAL A 162 7.72 -6.09 6.19
C VAL A 162 9.23 -6.22 6.16
N HIS A 163 9.89 -5.41 6.97
CA HIS A 163 11.34 -5.44 7.16
C HIS A 163 11.67 -6.04 8.51
N THR A 164 12.62 -6.95 8.55
CA THR A 164 12.97 -7.64 9.79
C THR A 164 14.46 -7.72 10.06
N GLU A 165 14.81 -7.62 11.34
CA GLU A 165 16.19 -7.67 11.81
C GLU A 165 16.25 -8.56 13.05
N ASP A 166 17.07 -9.62 13.02
CA ASP A 166 17.25 -10.52 14.16
C ASP A 166 17.96 -9.79 15.32
N ILE A 167 17.65 -10.19 16.56
CA ILE A 167 18.21 -9.62 17.81
C ILE A 167 19.11 -10.63 18.50
#